data_AF-A0A8I0BQQ3-F1
#
_entry.id   AF-A0A8I0BQQ3-F1
#
_cell.length_a   1.000
_cell.length_b   1.000
_cell.length_c   1.000
_cell.angle_alpha   90.00
_cell.angle_beta   90.00
_cell.angle_gamma   90.00
#
_symmetry.space_group_name_H-M   'P 1'
#
loop_
_entity.id
_entity.type
_entity.pdbx_description
1 polymer ?
#
loop_
_entity_poly.entity_id
_entity_poly.type
_entity_poly.pdbx_seq_one_letter_code
_entity_poly.pdbx_strand_id
1 'polypeptide(L)' 'KVKGLYFIGEVLDVTGWLGGYNFQWSWSSGWSAGQVV' A
#
# COMPACT_ATOMS: atom_id res chain seq x y z
N LYS A 1 -1.21 8.10 16.38
CA LYS A 1 -2.10 7.94 15.20
C LYS A 1 -2.57 9.32 14.78
N VAL A 2 -2.47 9.64 13.49
CA VAL A 2 -2.83 10.96 12.92
C VAL A 2 -4.03 10.76 11.99
N LYS A 3 -5.09 11.56 12.15
CA LYS A 3 -6.27 11.48 11.28
C LYS A 3 -5.94 12.03 9.89
N GLY A 4 -6.42 11.37 8.84
CA GLY A 4 -6.18 11.77 7.45
C GLY A 4 -4.76 11.50 6.93
N LEU A 5 -3.90 10.83 7.71
CA LEU A 5 -2.59 10.37 7.26
C LEU A 5 -2.66 8.90 6.88
N TYR A 6 -2.32 8.59 5.64
CA TYR A 6 -2.31 7.24 5.08
C TYR A 6 -0.93 6.90 4.52
N PHE A 7 -0.54 5.64 4.63
CA PHE A 7 0.67 5.08 4.06
C PHE A 7 0.28 3.95 3.12
N ILE A 8 1.00 3.81 2.00
CA ILE A 8 0.73 2.81 0.96
C ILE A 8 2.05 2.25 0.41
N GLY A 9 1.99 1.09 -0.22
CA GLY A 9 3.17 0.47 -0.83
C GLY A 9 4.23 0.03 0.18
N GLU A 10 5.48 0.03 -0.26
CA GLU A 10 6.64 -0.58 0.43
C GLU A 10 7.08 0.15 1.71
N VAL A 11 6.56 1.35 1.98
CA VAL A 11 6.79 2.03 3.27
C VAL A 11 6.13 1.30 4.45
N LEU A 12 5.11 0.48 4.14
CA LEU A 12 4.50 -0.44 5.08
C LEU A 12 5.35 -1.71 5.18
N ASP A 13 5.36 -2.33 6.36
CA ASP A 13 6.05 -3.61 6.60
C ASP A 13 5.32 -4.79 5.95
N VAL A 14 5.30 -4.77 4.62
CA VAL A 14 4.69 -5.78 3.75
C VAL A 14 5.65 -6.01 2.59
N THR A 15 6.24 -7.21 2.55
CA THR A 15 7.16 -7.62 1.49
C THR A 15 6.61 -8.85 0.79
N GLY A 16 6.36 -8.71 -0.51
CA GLY A 16 5.96 -9.81 -1.39
C GLY A 16 7.16 -10.62 -1.89
N TRP A 17 6.88 -11.84 -2.33
CA TRP A 17 7.88 -12.67 -2.99
C TRP A 17 8.31 -12.09 -4.35
N LEU A 18 9.44 -12.58 -4.88
CA LEU A 18 9.82 -12.30 -6.25
C LEU A 18 8.73 -12.80 -7.21
N GLY A 19 8.44 -12.03 -8.25
CA GLY A 19 7.36 -12.34 -9.20
C GLY A 19 6.27 -11.27 -9.28
N GLY A 20 6.57 -10.02 -8.92
CA GLY A 20 5.65 -8.89 -9.12
C GLY A 20 4.67 -8.63 -7.96
N TYR A 21 4.73 -9.38 -6.86
CA TYR A 21 3.85 -9.19 -5.71
C TYR A 21 3.98 -7.81 -5.05
N ASN A 22 5.19 -7.22 -5.04
CA ASN A 22 5.39 -5.85 -4.53
C ASN A 22 4.71 -4.79 -5.40
N PHE A 23 4.68 -4.99 -6.72
CA PHE A 23 3.91 -4.11 -7.62
C PHE A 23 2.42 -4.26 -7.37
N GLN A 24 1.91 -5.51 -7.30
CA GLN A 24 0.50 -5.75 -6.99
C GLN A 24 0.09 -5.12 -5.65
N TRP A 25 0.94 -5.23 -4.62
CA TRP A 25 0.75 -4.61 -3.31
C TRP A 25 0.69 -3.08 -3.40
N SER A 26 1.63 -2.47 -4.12
CA SER A 26 1.67 -1.01 -4.31
C SER A 26 0.40 -0.49 -4.99
N TRP A 27 -0.09 -1.18 -6.02
CA TRP A 27 -1.33 -0.80 -6.71
C TRP A 27 -2.58 -1.00 -5.84
N SER A 28 -2.68 -2.16 -5.17
CA SER A 28 -3.86 -2.49 -4.38
C SER A 28 -4.00 -1.59 -3.15
N SER A 29 -2.89 -1.35 -2.44
CA SER A 29 -2.87 -0.45 -1.27
C SER A 29 -3.15 1.00 -1.66
N GLY A 30 -2.58 1.47 -2.79
CA GLY A 30 -2.87 2.79 -3.34
C GLY A 30 -4.33 2.98 -3.71
N TRP A 31 -4.94 1.99 -4.39
CA TRP A 31 -6.36 2.02 -4.72
C TRP A 31 -7.23 2.09 -3.45
N SER A 32 -6.99 1.22 -2.48
CA SER A 32 -7.76 1.20 -1.23
C SER A 32 -7.67 2.50 -0.46
N ALA A 33 -6.48 3.10 -0.35
CA ALA A 33 -6.33 4.42 0.28
C ALA A 33 -7.12 5.49 -0.49
N GLY A 34 -7.04 5.50 -1.83
CA GLY A 34 -7.78 6.45 -2.65
C GLY A 34 -9.32 6.37 -2.54
N GLN A 35 -9.88 5.25 -2.08
CA GLN A 35 -11.32 5.12 -1.83
C GLN A 35 -11.78 5.74 -0.50
N VAL A 36 -10.85 6.00 0.43
CA VAL A 36 -11.17 6.43 1.82
C VAL A 36 -10.45 7.72 2.23
N VAL A 37 -9.75 8.36 1.29
CA VAL A 37 -9.20 9.71 1.44
C VAL A 37 -10.33 10.74 1.46
#